data_AF-A0A094GMT1-F1
#
_entry.id   AF-A0A094GMT1-F1
#
_cell.length_a   1.000
_cell.length_b   1.000
_cell.length_c   1.000
_cell.angle_alpha   90.00
_cell.angle_beta   90.00
_cell.angle_gamma   90.00
#
_symmetry.space_group_name_H-M   'P 1'
#
loop_
_entity.id
_entity.type
_entity.pdbx_description
1 polymer ?
#
loop_
_entity_poly.entity_id
_entity_poly.type
_entity_poly.pdbx_seq_one_letter_code
_entity_poly.pdbx_strand_id
1 'polypeptide(L)'
;MASRTPEGYLYYEDDYQFPKEQADAIIRTTSYHRKDFDLAVIWFSDREHQGVRTSIFTSSQRAPSASPGALGRLPQELLENIFLSLDMHSLTNCRQVNLRLRQAIDSLPEYQAIYTHALNTLCALLRTRLAHTVSLFYFYQALCTKNCDFCRRFAGCIFLPTWRRCCFICLERGNSELQMQTVAFIQKRFPLLSTAAFSQLTSVETLPGTYSMDEYVQKDSITIVPVEQAMRASREQQQALQQALQQAEEPTWFQQDRKLAFMASCALPYYDRQNRTTEYGISCAGDQVTIDKGGFSALADKFGYKARDTVYTKDSFLVHFKECEEAQLLWGSSKEGSIEPPNLPPTSNKPSPIANMGTSEGMNELLHPKIISMEVDDEDSCESEYRLQIGTQVKYLIVDPGTYDRDTLSFPLAELPPLQYDADWTVAHISRSPHGTLLTSLSTRKLASVKSLWHPTRIDYFDLEKTAQLTAAAYEAVPSPALASTLGISPSTPVIAKIARFEWEIPRLEQETHIYHLLSGSGLTPRFLGHIREGDRVIGGL
;
A
#
# COMPACT_ATOMS: atom_id res chain seq x y z
N MET A 1 54.32 -10.98 42.60
CA MET A 1 54.15 -12.14 41.70
C MET A 1 53.00 -11.84 40.76
N ALA A 2 53.03 -12.33 39.52
CA ALA A 2 51.99 -12.09 38.53
C ALA A 2 51.22 -13.38 38.23
N SER A 3 49.90 -13.27 38.06
CA SER A 3 49.02 -14.37 37.62
C SER A 3 48.00 -13.81 36.63
N ARG A 4 48.31 -14.01 35.35
CA ARG A 4 47.65 -13.50 34.13
C ARG A 4 46.11 -13.45 34.19
N THR A 5 45.57 -12.32 33.74
CA THR A 5 44.26 -12.25 33.08
C THR A 5 44.26 -13.09 31.79
N PRO A 6 43.13 -13.70 31.39
CA PRO A 6 42.98 -14.25 30.04
C PRO A 6 42.84 -13.11 29.02
N GLU A 7 43.89 -12.86 28.25
CA GLU A 7 43.80 -12.10 26.99
C GLU A 7 43.14 -13.01 25.94
N GLY A 8 42.20 -12.48 25.15
CA GLY A 8 41.39 -13.32 24.26
C GLY A 8 40.35 -12.63 23.37
N TYR A 9 40.18 -11.31 23.46
CA TYR A 9 39.50 -10.54 22.42
C TYR A 9 40.55 -10.08 21.39
N LEU A 10 40.90 -10.99 20.48
CA LEU A 10 41.62 -10.61 19.26
C LEU A 10 40.66 -9.77 18.39
N TYR A 11 41.09 -8.55 18.08
CA TYR A 11 40.59 -7.87 16.89
C TYR A 11 41.09 -8.68 15.69
N TYR A 12 40.19 -9.14 14.82
CA TYR A 12 40.57 -9.83 13.60
C TYR A 12 41.04 -8.80 12.56
N GLU A 13 42.33 -8.47 12.63
CA GLU A 13 43.06 -7.81 11.55
C GLU A 13 43.36 -8.82 10.42
N ASP A 14 42.32 -9.18 9.65
CA ASP A 14 42.45 -9.55 8.23
C ASP A 14 41.03 -9.70 7.63
N ASP A 15 40.62 -8.69 6.87
CA ASP A 15 39.37 -8.70 6.11
C ASP A 15 39.53 -9.73 4.97
N TYR A 16 38.78 -10.85 4.95
CA TYR A 16 38.98 -11.89 3.93
C TYR A 16 38.71 -11.32 2.52
N GLN A 17 39.72 -11.36 1.64
CA GLN A 17 39.68 -10.75 0.30
C GLN A 17 39.71 -11.84 -0.79
N PHE A 18 38.82 -11.70 -1.77
CA PHE A 18 38.75 -12.55 -2.96
C PHE A 18 38.59 -11.68 -4.23
N PRO A 19 39.17 -12.08 -5.39
CA PRO A 19 38.93 -11.40 -6.66
C PRO A 19 37.44 -11.39 -7.03
N LYS A 20 36.97 -10.32 -7.67
CA LYS A 20 35.55 -10.20 -8.04
C LYS A 20 35.10 -11.32 -8.99
N GLU A 21 36.00 -11.83 -9.83
CA GLU A 21 35.74 -12.99 -10.70
C GLU A 21 35.33 -14.26 -9.93
N GLN A 22 35.74 -14.42 -8.66
CA GLN A 22 35.42 -15.62 -7.86
C GLN A 22 34.01 -15.58 -7.23
N ALA A 23 33.32 -14.43 -7.25
CA ALA A 23 32.07 -14.20 -6.51
C ALA A 23 30.97 -15.22 -6.82
N ASP A 24 30.67 -15.50 -8.09
CA ASP A 24 29.65 -16.50 -8.48
C ASP A 24 30.10 -17.94 -8.21
N ALA A 25 31.41 -18.22 -8.15
CA ALA A 25 31.94 -19.54 -7.81
C ALA A 25 31.86 -19.81 -6.30
N ILE A 26 32.14 -18.80 -5.47
CA ILE A 26 31.93 -18.80 -4.03
C ILE A 26 30.44 -19.04 -3.74
N ILE A 27 29.54 -18.19 -4.28
CA ILE A 27 28.08 -18.34 -4.11
C ILE A 27 27.61 -19.75 -4.51
N ARG A 28 28.08 -20.29 -5.63
CA ARG A 28 27.72 -21.64 -6.09
C ARG A 28 28.10 -22.78 -5.15
N THR A 29 29.18 -22.63 -4.38
CA THR A 29 29.76 -23.74 -3.61
C THR A 29 29.63 -23.58 -2.10
N THR A 30 29.41 -22.36 -1.60
CA THR A 30 29.28 -22.08 -0.16
C THR A 30 27.91 -21.51 0.21
N SER A 31 26.94 -21.52 -0.71
CA SER A 31 25.56 -21.15 -0.43
C SER A 31 24.58 -22.14 -1.05
N TYR A 32 23.33 -22.12 -0.57
CA TYR A 32 22.24 -22.91 -1.13
C TYR A 32 20.92 -22.12 -1.05
N HIS A 33 19.95 -22.50 -1.88
CA HIS A 33 18.57 -22.07 -1.65
C HIS A 33 17.84 -23.11 -0.79
N ARG A 34 17.30 -22.63 0.34
CA ARG A 34 16.67 -23.41 1.41
C ARG A 34 15.19 -23.69 1.10
N LYS A 35 14.95 -24.75 0.33
CA LYS A 35 13.63 -25.08 -0.27
C LYS A 35 12.52 -25.41 0.71
N ASP A 36 12.85 -25.92 1.88
CA ASP A 36 11.88 -26.22 2.95
C ASP A 36 11.23 -24.97 3.54
N PHE A 37 11.88 -23.80 3.46
CA PHE A 37 11.23 -22.52 3.75
C PHE A 37 10.07 -22.21 2.78
N ASP A 38 10.19 -22.60 1.51
CA ASP A 38 9.10 -22.49 0.52
C ASP A 38 8.01 -23.57 0.74
N LEU A 39 8.40 -24.78 1.17
CA LEU A 39 7.46 -25.87 1.48
C LEU A 39 6.69 -25.70 2.79
N ALA A 40 7.19 -24.85 3.70
CA ALA A 40 6.56 -24.54 4.99
C ALA A 40 5.41 -23.53 4.90
N VAL A 41 5.23 -22.85 3.76
CA VAL A 41 4.15 -21.89 3.45
C VAL A 41 3.19 -22.46 2.41
N ILE A 42 2.25 -21.70 1.85
CA ILE A 42 1.44 -22.19 0.72
C ILE A 42 2.35 -22.42 -0.50
N TRP A 43 2.37 -23.65 -1.00
CA TRP A 43 3.01 -24.07 -2.25
C TRP A 43 2.11 -25.04 -3.02
N PHE A 44 2.36 -25.19 -4.32
CA PHE A 44 1.70 -26.17 -5.18
C PHE A 44 2.72 -26.98 -5.98
N SER A 45 2.33 -28.20 -6.33
CA SER A 45 3.13 -29.05 -7.21
C SER A 45 3.13 -28.52 -8.65
N ASP A 46 4.23 -28.72 -9.39
CA ASP A 46 4.28 -28.35 -10.82
C ASP A 46 3.19 -29.03 -11.67
N ARG A 47 2.63 -30.14 -11.20
CA ARG A 47 1.49 -30.84 -11.81
C ARG A 47 0.20 -30.02 -11.73
N GLU A 48 -0.08 -29.38 -10.59
CA GLU A 48 -1.23 -28.46 -10.45
C GLU A 48 -1.07 -27.24 -11.37
N HIS A 49 0.15 -26.71 -11.48
CA HIS A 49 0.45 -25.60 -12.38
C HIS A 49 0.32 -25.96 -13.87
N GLN A 50 0.47 -27.22 -14.27
CA GLN A 50 0.49 -27.60 -15.70
C GLN A 50 -0.82 -27.26 -16.42
N GLY A 51 -1.98 -27.44 -15.77
CA GLY A 51 -3.28 -27.05 -16.32
C GLY A 51 -3.42 -25.53 -16.49
N VAL A 52 -3.02 -24.77 -15.46
CA VAL A 52 -3.02 -23.30 -15.48
C VAL A 52 -2.11 -22.76 -16.59
N ARG A 53 -0.88 -23.29 -16.68
CA ARG A 53 0.10 -22.92 -17.71
C ARG A 53 -0.43 -23.17 -19.12
N THR A 54 -1.10 -24.29 -19.34
CA THR A 54 -1.70 -24.64 -20.65
C THR A 54 -2.83 -23.68 -21.03
N SER A 55 -3.69 -23.30 -20.09
CA SER A 55 -4.76 -22.30 -20.27
C SER A 55 -4.23 -20.88 -20.55
N ILE A 56 -3.01 -20.57 -20.10
CA ILE A 56 -2.38 -19.28 -20.36
C ILE A 56 -1.67 -19.27 -21.72
N PHE A 57 -0.79 -20.24 -22.04
CA PHE A 57 -0.05 -20.26 -23.30
C PHE A 57 -0.90 -20.46 -24.58
N THR A 58 -2.04 -21.14 -24.51
CA THR A 58 -2.88 -21.44 -25.69
C THR A 58 -3.62 -20.24 -26.28
N SER A 59 -3.56 -19.06 -25.64
CA SER A 59 -4.19 -17.82 -26.13
C SER A 59 -3.49 -17.20 -27.34
N SER A 60 -2.17 -17.31 -27.42
CA SER A 60 -1.32 -16.51 -28.32
C SER A 60 -1.48 -16.86 -29.80
N GLN A 61 -2.10 -18.00 -30.12
CA GLN A 61 -2.08 -18.60 -31.47
C GLN A 61 -3.33 -18.32 -32.32
N ARG A 62 -4.30 -17.52 -31.86
CA ARG A 62 -5.56 -17.24 -32.58
C ARG A 62 -5.71 -15.76 -32.94
N ALA A 63 -6.18 -15.47 -34.15
CA ALA A 63 -6.51 -14.11 -34.55
C ALA A 63 -7.81 -13.63 -33.86
N PRO A 64 -7.86 -12.40 -33.30
CA PRO A 64 -9.07 -11.85 -32.69
C PRO A 64 -10.07 -11.38 -33.75
N SER A 65 -11.24 -12.01 -33.81
CA SER A 65 -12.32 -11.68 -34.76
C SER A 65 -13.34 -10.64 -34.26
N ALA A 66 -13.31 -10.31 -32.97
CA ALA A 66 -14.29 -9.43 -32.32
C ALA A 66 -13.70 -8.04 -32.01
N SER A 67 -14.52 -7.00 -32.18
CA SER A 67 -14.22 -5.67 -31.67
C SER A 67 -14.29 -5.67 -30.13
N PRO A 68 -13.34 -5.04 -29.41
CA PRO A 68 -13.37 -4.92 -27.95
C PRO A 68 -14.38 -3.88 -27.42
N GLY A 69 -15.34 -3.44 -28.25
CA GLY A 69 -16.40 -2.53 -27.86
C GLY A 69 -15.90 -1.11 -27.55
N ALA A 70 -16.50 -0.47 -26.55
CA ALA A 70 -16.15 0.90 -26.16
C ALA A 70 -14.70 1.02 -25.63
N LEU A 71 -14.16 -0.03 -24.98
CA LEU A 71 -12.75 -0.09 -24.57
C LEU A 71 -11.78 0.02 -25.76
N GLY A 72 -12.20 -0.39 -26.96
CA GLY A 72 -11.41 -0.23 -28.20
C GLY A 72 -11.23 1.21 -28.68
N ARG A 73 -11.86 2.19 -28.02
CA ARG A 73 -11.73 3.62 -28.30
C ARG A 73 -10.64 4.29 -27.46
N LEU A 74 -10.14 3.61 -26.44
CA LEU A 74 -9.07 4.12 -25.58
C LEU A 74 -7.70 3.95 -26.27
N PRO A 75 -6.77 4.91 -26.11
CA PRO A 75 -5.35 4.71 -26.37
C PRO A 75 -4.80 3.49 -25.62
N GLN A 76 -3.75 2.87 -26.17
CA GLN A 76 -3.17 1.66 -25.61
C GLN A 76 -2.65 1.89 -24.18
N GLU A 77 -2.04 3.05 -23.94
CA GLU A 77 -1.50 3.50 -22.68
C GLU A 77 -2.58 3.59 -21.58
N LEU A 78 -3.81 3.97 -21.94
CA LEU A 78 -4.93 3.99 -20.98
C LEU A 78 -5.46 2.58 -20.71
N LEU A 79 -5.45 1.68 -21.69
CA LEU A 79 -5.81 0.27 -21.47
C LEU A 79 -4.79 -0.44 -20.58
N GLU A 80 -3.49 -0.20 -20.79
CA GLU A 80 -2.40 -0.71 -19.96
C GLU A 80 -2.54 -0.22 -18.51
N ASN A 81 -2.75 1.08 -18.29
CA ASN A 81 -3.00 1.65 -16.96
C ASN A 81 -4.26 1.07 -16.28
N ILE A 82 -5.33 0.81 -17.03
CA ILE A 82 -6.52 0.12 -16.52
C ILE A 82 -6.17 -1.31 -16.09
N PHE A 83 -5.50 -2.11 -16.92
CA PHE A 83 -5.15 -3.49 -16.58
C PHE A 83 -4.17 -3.57 -15.40
N LEU A 84 -3.24 -2.63 -15.28
CA LEU A 84 -2.34 -2.50 -14.11
C LEU A 84 -3.11 -2.18 -12.82
N SER A 85 -4.23 -1.44 -12.94
CA SER A 85 -5.08 -1.02 -11.81
C SER A 85 -6.11 -2.08 -11.41
N LEU A 86 -6.50 -3.02 -12.29
CA LEU A 86 -7.43 -4.10 -11.96
C LEU A 86 -6.87 -5.03 -10.88
N ASP A 87 -7.72 -5.43 -9.94
CA ASP A 87 -7.46 -6.54 -9.01
C ASP A 87 -7.26 -7.86 -9.78
N MET A 88 -6.47 -8.79 -9.23
CA MET A 88 -6.12 -10.04 -9.93
C MET A 88 -7.33 -10.93 -10.26
N HIS A 89 -8.43 -10.83 -9.51
CA HIS A 89 -9.68 -11.52 -9.83
C HIS A 89 -10.40 -10.84 -11.02
N SER A 90 -10.58 -9.53 -11.01
CA SER A 90 -11.15 -8.76 -12.13
C SER A 90 -10.29 -8.85 -13.39
N LEU A 91 -8.96 -8.86 -13.28
CA LEU A 91 -8.04 -9.10 -14.39
C LEU A 91 -8.24 -10.50 -14.98
N THR A 92 -8.33 -11.53 -14.12
CA THR A 92 -8.58 -12.93 -14.54
C THR A 92 -9.94 -13.08 -15.23
N ASN A 93 -10.95 -12.31 -14.81
CA ASN A 93 -12.25 -12.26 -15.47
C ASN A 93 -12.20 -11.47 -16.78
N CYS A 94 -11.51 -10.33 -16.84
CA CYS A 94 -11.28 -9.53 -18.06
C CYS A 94 -10.58 -10.36 -19.15
N ARG A 95 -9.56 -11.15 -18.77
CA ARG A 95 -8.86 -12.13 -19.61
C ARG A 95 -9.79 -13.22 -20.18
N GLN A 96 -10.96 -13.44 -19.59
CA GLN A 96 -11.96 -14.40 -20.06
C GLN A 96 -13.02 -13.78 -21.00
N VAL A 97 -13.28 -12.47 -20.93
CA VAL A 97 -14.35 -11.79 -21.71
C VAL A 97 -14.18 -11.93 -23.23
N ASN A 98 -12.99 -11.65 -23.78
CA ASN A 98 -12.71 -11.89 -25.20
C ASN A 98 -11.21 -12.07 -25.49
N LEU A 99 -10.90 -12.59 -26.67
CA LEU A 99 -9.54 -12.94 -27.09
C LEU A 99 -8.60 -11.72 -27.21
N ARG A 100 -9.12 -10.53 -27.56
CA ARG A 100 -8.28 -9.32 -27.70
C ARG A 100 -7.88 -8.74 -26.34
N LEU A 101 -8.81 -8.71 -25.37
CA LEU A 101 -8.49 -8.36 -23.97
C LEU A 101 -7.51 -9.37 -23.37
N ARG A 102 -7.70 -10.67 -23.66
CA ARG A 102 -6.74 -11.72 -23.28
C ARG A 102 -5.34 -11.44 -23.84
N GLN A 103 -5.23 -11.17 -25.14
CA GLN A 103 -3.95 -10.89 -25.79
C GLN A 103 -3.29 -9.61 -25.29
N ALA A 104 -4.06 -8.56 -24.99
CA ALA A 104 -3.53 -7.34 -24.38
C ALA A 104 -2.94 -7.61 -22.99
N ILE A 105 -3.69 -8.29 -22.10
CA ILE A 105 -3.23 -8.67 -20.76
C ILE A 105 -2.01 -9.62 -20.84
N ASP A 106 -2.04 -10.60 -21.75
CA ASP A 106 -0.92 -11.53 -21.99
C ASP A 106 0.34 -10.83 -22.53
N SER A 107 0.21 -9.64 -23.12
CA SER A 107 1.34 -8.85 -23.64
C SER A 107 2.02 -7.95 -22.59
N LEU A 108 1.38 -7.73 -21.42
CA LEU A 108 1.92 -6.89 -20.35
C LEU A 108 3.18 -7.54 -19.72
N PRO A 109 4.35 -6.87 -19.71
CA PRO A 109 5.55 -7.39 -19.07
C PRO A 109 5.37 -7.77 -17.60
N GLU A 110 4.51 -7.03 -16.89
CA GLU A 110 4.15 -7.26 -15.49
C GLU A 110 3.41 -8.59 -15.31
N TYR A 111 2.40 -8.84 -16.14
CA TYR A 111 1.63 -10.09 -16.12
C TYR A 111 2.49 -11.28 -16.54
N GLN A 112 3.34 -11.11 -17.57
CA GLN A 112 4.30 -12.12 -17.99
C GLN A 112 5.28 -12.49 -16.87
N ALA A 113 5.86 -11.50 -16.18
CA ALA A 113 6.77 -11.75 -15.06
C ALA A 113 6.07 -12.49 -13.90
N ILE A 114 4.86 -12.07 -13.53
CA ILE A 114 4.07 -12.71 -12.46
C ILE A 114 3.73 -14.16 -12.82
N TYR A 115 3.19 -14.40 -14.01
CA TYR A 115 2.83 -15.73 -14.47
C TYR A 115 4.05 -16.67 -14.61
N THR A 116 5.22 -16.12 -14.99
CA THR A 116 6.44 -16.92 -15.18
C THR A 116 7.15 -17.24 -13.86
N HIS A 117 7.24 -16.28 -12.94
CA HIS A 117 8.10 -16.36 -11.75
C HIS A 117 7.34 -16.48 -10.41
N ALA A 118 6.05 -16.15 -10.38
CA ALA A 118 5.23 -16.08 -9.16
C ALA A 118 3.89 -16.85 -9.27
N LEU A 119 3.83 -17.89 -10.10
CA LEU A 119 2.61 -18.67 -10.34
C LEU A 119 2.06 -19.32 -9.06
N ASN A 120 2.95 -19.82 -8.17
CA ASN A 120 2.60 -20.31 -6.83
C ASN A 120 1.77 -19.25 -6.09
N THR A 121 2.29 -18.02 -6.03
CA THR A 121 1.69 -16.89 -5.32
C THR A 121 0.37 -16.46 -5.93
N LEU A 122 0.25 -16.47 -7.26
CA LEU A 122 -1.00 -16.15 -7.97
C LEU A 122 -2.07 -17.22 -7.69
N CYS A 123 -1.71 -18.50 -7.76
CA CYS A 123 -2.60 -19.60 -7.41
C CYS A 123 -3.01 -19.56 -5.92
N ALA A 124 -2.12 -19.15 -5.02
CA ALA A 124 -2.41 -19.01 -3.60
C ALA A 124 -3.44 -17.89 -3.38
N LEU A 125 -3.14 -16.67 -3.85
CA LEU A 125 -3.98 -15.48 -3.76
C LEU A 125 -5.41 -15.73 -4.30
N LEU A 126 -5.54 -16.47 -5.41
CA LEU A 126 -6.83 -16.89 -5.97
C LEU A 126 -7.53 -17.94 -5.09
N ARG A 127 -6.85 -19.01 -4.69
CA ARG A 127 -7.44 -20.13 -3.91
C ARG A 127 -7.83 -19.71 -2.49
N THR A 128 -7.12 -18.77 -1.87
CA THR A 128 -7.46 -18.22 -0.54
C THR A 128 -8.50 -17.09 -0.59
N ARG A 129 -9.08 -16.80 -1.76
CA ARG A 129 -10.11 -15.77 -2.04
C ARG A 129 -9.66 -14.30 -1.92
N LEU A 130 -8.36 -14.05 -1.78
CA LEU A 130 -7.79 -12.71 -1.58
C LEU A 130 -7.51 -11.94 -2.88
N ALA A 131 -7.65 -12.54 -4.06
CA ALA A 131 -7.33 -11.91 -5.36
C ALA A 131 -8.11 -10.63 -5.72
N HIS A 132 -9.08 -10.22 -4.91
CA HIS A 132 -9.78 -8.93 -5.02
C HIS A 132 -9.07 -7.77 -4.28
N THR A 133 -8.11 -8.03 -3.39
CA THR A 133 -7.41 -6.99 -2.60
C THR A 133 -6.10 -6.50 -3.23
N VAL A 134 -5.65 -7.11 -4.33
CA VAL A 134 -4.32 -6.89 -4.92
C VAL A 134 -4.46 -6.61 -6.41
N SER A 135 -3.97 -5.45 -6.87
CA SER A 135 -3.89 -5.11 -8.30
C SER A 135 -2.69 -5.75 -8.99
N LEU A 136 -2.74 -5.84 -10.32
CA LEU A 136 -1.61 -6.29 -11.13
C LEU A 136 -0.34 -5.46 -10.85
N PHE A 137 -0.49 -4.15 -10.71
CA PHE A 137 0.58 -3.24 -10.30
C PHE A 137 1.17 -3.60 -8.93
N TYR A 138 0.34 -3.76 -7.89
CA TYR A 138 0.82 -4.08 -6.54
C TYR A 138 1.42 -5.49 -6.45
N PHE A 139 0.93 -6.44 -7.24
CA PHE A 139 1.55 -7.76 -7.38
C PHE A 139 2.96 -7.61 -7.99
N TYR A 140 3.09 -6.89 -9.11
CA TYR A 140 4.38 -6.69 -9.77
C TYR A 140 5.37 -5.85 -8.95
N GLN A 141 4.87 -4.86 -8.18
CA GLN A 141 5.66 -4.12 -7.21
C GLN A 141 6.19 -5.02 -6.10
N ALA A 142 5.34 -5.88 -5.52
CA ALA A 142 5.77 -6.86 -4.54
C ALA A 142 6.82 -7.81 -5.15
N LEU A 143 6.55 -8.45 -6.28
CA LEU A 143 7.50 -9.34 -6.98
C LEU A 143 8.87 -8.67 -7.22
N CYS A 144 8.89 -7.37 -7.52
CA CYS A 144 10.12 -6.58 -7.74
C CYS A 144 10.68 -5.91 -6.47
N THR A 145 10.26 -6.32 -5.27
CA THR A 145 10.78 -5.81 -3.99
C THR A 145 11.60 -6.91 -3.30
N LYS A 146 12.91 -6.68 -3.11
CA LYS A 146 13.82 -7.68 -2.49
C LYS A 146 13.81 -7.68 -0.95
N ASN A 147 13.37 -6.60 -0.33
CA ASN A 147 13.51 -6.35 1.10
C ASN A 147 12.25 -6.75 1.90
N CYS A 148 12.45 -7.20 3.13
CA CYS A 148 11.42 -7.46 4.13
C CYS A 148 10.92 -6.15 4.74
N ASP A 149 9.61 -5.94 4.77
CA ASP A 149 9.00 -4.69 5.27
C ASP A 149 9.22 -4.49 6.77
N PHE A 150 9.59 -5.55 7.50
CA PHE A 150 9.72 -5.58 8.96
C PHE A 150 11.18 -5.52 9.45
N CYS A 151 12.17 -5.82 8.60
CA CYS A 151 13.59 -5.84 9.01
C CYS A 151 14.61 -5.61 7.87
N ARG A 152 14.15 -5.25 6.66
CA ARG A 152 14.93 -4.96 5.44
C ARG A 152 15.86 -6.07 4.91
N ARG A 153 16.02 -7.21 5.60
CA ARG A 153 16.67 -8.44 5.09
C ARG A 153 15.95 -8.98 3.82
N PHE A 154 16.54 -9.94 3.10
CA PHE A 154 15.89 -10.56 1.94
C PHE A 154 14.55 -11.21 2.32
N ALA A 155 13.50 -10.94 1.53
CA ALA A 155 12.16 -11.46 1.78
C ALA A 155 11.79 -12.60 0.81
N GLY A 156 11.99 -13.85 1.20
CA GLY A 156 11.54 -15.02 0.41
C GLY A 156 10.01 -15.25 0.41
N CYS A 157 9.25 -14.54 1.25
CA CYS A 157 7.83 -14.77 1.44
C CYS A 157 6.99 -13.49 1.23
N ILE A 158 5.73 -13.69 0.87
CA ILE A 158 4.66 -12.70 0.92
C ILE A 158 3.60 -13.16 1.93
N PHE A 159 3.13 -12.25 2.77
CA PHE A 159 1.98 -12.48 3.64
C PHE A 159 0.73 -11.98 2.91
N LEU A 160 -0.15 -12.91 2.54
CA LEU A 160 -1.26 -12.64 1.63
C LEU A 160 -2.31 -11.63 2.17
N PRO A 161 -2.68 -11.62 3.48
CA PRO A 161 -3.78 -10.77 3.98
C PRO A 161 -3.54 -9.26 3.84
N THR A 162 -2.30 -8.81 3.97
CA THR A 162 -1.92 -7.39 3.87
C THR A 162 -0.98 -7.11 2.70
N TRP A 163 -0.70 -8.12 1.88
CA TRP A 163 0.22 -8.08 0.73
C TRP A 163 1.63 -7.53 1.04
N ARG A 164 2.14 -7.84 2.24
CA ARG A 164 3.45 -7.38 2.74
C ARG A 164 4.54 -8.43 2.59
N ARG A 165 5.75 -8.01 2.25
CA ARG A 165 6.90 -8.90 2.08
C ARG A 165 7.60 -9.18 3.39
N CYS A 166 7.82 -10.45 3.68
CA CYS A 166 8.49 -10.91 4.89
C CYS A 166 9.65 -11.85 4.58
N CYS A 167 10.68 -11.78 5.42
CA CYS A 167 11.68 -12.85 5.50
C CYS A 167 11.16 -13.96 6.42
N PHE A 168 11.62 -15.19 6.21
CA PHE A 168 11.22 -16.36 7.01
C PHE A 168 11.38 -16.11 8.52
N ILE A 169 12.50 -15.51 8.91
CA ILE A 169 12.77 -15.12 10.31
C ILE A 169 11.64 -14.27 10.90
N CYS A 170 11.09 -13.31 10.15
CA CYS A 170 10.03 -12.39 10.58
C CYS A 170 8.65 -13.04 10.61
N LEU A 171 8.31 -13.85 9.60
CA LEU A 171 7.09 -14.66 9.56
C LEU A 171 7.00 -15.51 10.83
N GLU A 172 8.03 -16.32 11.07
CA GLU A 172 8.08 -17.20 12.23
C GLU A 172 8.39 -16.44 13.53
N ARG A 173 8.84 -15.17 13.49
CA ARG A 173 8.92 -14.31 14.69
C ARG A 173 7.54 -14.04 15.29
N GLY A 174 6.46 -14.25 14.52
CA GLY A 174 5.12 -13.87 14.92
C GLY A 174 5.04 -12.36 15.15
N ASN A 175 5.67 -11.57 14.27
CA ASN A 175 5.45 -10.12 14.24
C ASN A 175 3.93 -9.86 14.31
N SER A 176 3.49 -8.90 15.12
CA SER A 176 2.06 -8.64 15.41
C SER A 176 1.21 -8.52 14.15
N GLU A 177 1.73 -7.87 13.10
CA GLU A 177 1.05 -7.65 11.83
C GLU A 177 0.91 -8.92 10.97
N LEU A 178 1.64 -9.99 11.33
CA LEU A 178 1.60 -11.31 10.68
C LEU A 178 0.80 -12.35 11.51
N GLN A 179 0.25 -11.97 12.67
CA GLN A 179 -0.50 -12.90 13.53
C GLN A 179 -1.91 -13.14 12.99
N MET A 180 -2.26 -14.42 12.85
CA MET A 180 -3.57 -14.89 12.40
C MET A 180 -4.28 -15.68 13.51
N GLN A 181 -5.61 -15.64 13.55
CA GLN A 181 -6.45 -16.48 14.40
C GLN A 181 -7.71 -16.96 13.67
N THR A 182 -8.33 -18.03 14.17
CA THR A 182 -9.61 -18.52 13.63
C THR A 182 -10.75 -17.56 13.98
N VAL A 183 -11.78 -17.53 13.12
CA VAL A 183 -13.03 -16.79 13.33
C VAL A 183 -13.59 -17.04 14.75
N ALA A 184 -13.68 -18.30 15.15
CA ALA A 184 -14.22 -18.70 16.46
C ALA A 184 -13.36 -18.23 17.65
N PHE A 185 -12.03 -18.18 17.51
CA PHE A 185 -11.16 -17.63 18.56
C PHE A 185 -11.38 -16.12 18.71
N ILE A 186 -11.39 -15.37 17.60
CA ILE A 186 -11.63 -13.92 17.61
C ILE A 186 -13.00 -13.59 18.20
N GLN A 187 -14.06 -14.30 17.81
CA GLN A 187 -15.40 -14.14 18.38
C GLN A 187 -15.43 -14.40 19.89
N LYS A 188 -14.75 -15.45 20.38
CA LYS A 188 -14.63 -15.73 21.83
C LYS A 188 -13.81 -14.68 22.57
N ARG A 189 -12.77 -14.11 21.93
CA ARG A 189 -11.82 -13.15 22.50
C ARG A 189 -12.32 -11.70 22.45
N PHE A 190 -13.27 -11.40 21.58
CA PHE A 190 -13.95 -10.11 21.42
C PHE A 190 -15.47 -10.31 21.27
N PRO A 191 -16.17 -10.79 22.31
CA PRO A 191 -17.61 -11.14 22.23
C PRO A 191 -18.53 -9.93 22.02
N LEU A 192 -18.00 -8.70 22.10
CA LEU A 192 -18.71 -7.45 21.82
C LEU A 192 -18.54 -6.98 20.37
N LEU A 193 -17.63 -7.57 19.58
CA LEU A 193 -17.36 -7.16 18.20
C LEU A 193 -18.57 -7.47 17.32
N SER A 194 -19.17 -6.42 16.74
CA SER A 194 -20.40 -6.53 15.97
C SER A 194 -20.21 -7.31 14.66
N THR A 195 -21.28 -7.93 14.18
CA THR A 195 -21.29 -8.66 12.90
C THR A 195 -20.83 -7.77 11.73
N ALA A 196 -21.17 -6.48 11.76
CA ALA A 196 -20.75 -5.51 10.75
C ALA A 196 -19.24 -5.26 10.79
N ALA A 197 -18.68 -4.97 11.96
CA ALA A 197 -17.22 -4.81 12.12
C ALA A 197 -16.47 -6.11 11.78
N PHE A 198 -17.02 -7.28 12.14
CA PHE A 198 -16.46 -8.58 11.79
C PHE A 198 -16.43 -8.81 10.26
N SER A 199 -17.46 -8.36 9.53
CA SER A 199 -17.51 -8.48 8.06
C SER A 199 -16.53 -7.58 7.30
N GLN A 200 -15.92 -6.58 7.95
CA GLN A 200 -14.84 -5.76 7.37
C GLN A 200 -13.44 -6.38 7.55
N LEU A 201 -13.30 -7.42 8.38
CA LEU A 201 -12.02 -8.10 8.58
C LEU A 201 -11.64 -8.89 7.32
N THR A 202 -10.37 -8.79 6.92
CA THR A 202 -9.82 -9.61 5.85
C THR A 202 -9.88 -11.08 6.26
N SER A 203 -10.72 -11.87 5.57
CA SER A 203 -10.84 -13.30 5.80
C SER A 203 -10.01 -14.08 4.78
N VAL A 204 -9.27 -15.07 5.26
CA VAL A 204 -8.48 -15.99 4.46
C VAL A 204 -9.08 -17.37 4.60
N GLU A 205 -9.46 -17.97 3.48
CA GLU A 205 -9.83 -19.39 3.47
C GLU A 205 -8.55 -20.21 3.27
N THR A 206 -8.14 -20.97 4.28
CA THR A 206 -6.87 -21.72 4.22
C THR A 206 -7.00 -22.93 3.31
N LEU A 207 -5.87 -23.39 2.77
CA LEU A 207 -5.80 -24.58 1.94
C LEU A 207 -5.36 -25.79 2.78
N PRO A 208 -5.85 -27.02 2.51
CA PRO A 208 -5.24 -28.23 3.03
C PRO A 208 -3.78 -28.35 2.58
N GLY A 209 -2.90 -28.82 3.46
CA GLY A 209 -1.46 -28.90 3.21
C GLY A 209 -0.64 -29.15 4.47
N THR A 210 0.68 -29.17 4.31
CA THR A 210 1.67 -29.23 5.40
C THR A 210 2.33 -27.87 5.54
N TYR A 211 2.48 -27.36 6.77
CA TYR A 211 2.91 -25.99 7.06
C TYR A 211 3.87 -25.90 8.26
N SER A 212 4.62 -24.79 8.35
CA SER A 212 5.74 -24.55 9.29
C SER A 212 6.89 -25.57 9.21
N MET A 213 7.99 -25.30 9.93
CA MET A 213 9.10 -26.25 10.07
C MET A 213 8.75 -27.48 10.92
N ASP A 214 7.60 -27.48 11.59
CA ASP A 214 7.12 -28.57 12.47
C ASP A 214 6.23 -29.58 11.72
N GLU A 215 6.20 -29.50 10.38
CA GLU A 215 5.38 -30.32 9.48
C GLU A 215 3.89 -30.40 9.87
N TYR A 216 3.29 -29.25 10.24
CA TYR A 216 1.89 -29.19 10.66
C TYR A 216 0.92 -29.48 9.50
N VAL A 217 0.31 -30.67 9.52
CA VAL A 217 -0.68 -31.09 8.51
C VAL A 217 -2.08 -30.56 8.84
N GLN A 218 -2.56 -29.62 8.03
CA GLN A 218 -3.98 -29.22 8.00
C GLN A 218 -4.72 -30.01 6.91
N LYS A 219 -5.79 -30.73 7.27
CA LYS A 219 -6.59 -31.53 6.33
C LYS A 219 -7.78 -30.78 5.73
N ASP A 220 -8.37 -29.86 6.49
CA ASP A 220 -9.61 -29.19 6.15
C ASP A 220 -9.38 -27.68 5.97
N SER A 221 -10.09 -27.03 5.05
CA SER A 221 -10.10 -25.57 4.97
C SER A 221 -10.73 -24.95 6.21
N ILE A 222 -10.11 -23.90 6.73
CA ILE A 222 -10.61 -23.10 7.85
C ILE A 222 -10.51 -21.61 7.51
N THR A 223 -11.44 -20.81 8.00
CA THR A 223 -11.38 -19.35 7.84
C THR A 223 -10.60 -18.72 8.99
N ILE A 224 -9.56 -17.96 8.64
CA ILE A 224 -8.71 -17.21 9.58
C ILE A 224 -8.67 -15.71 9.24
N VAL A 225 -8.42 -14.86 10.24
CA VAL A 225 -8.36 -13.40 10.11
C VAL A 225 -7.11 -12.83 10.80
N PRO A 226 -6.57 -11.67 10.37
CA PRO A 226 -5.48 -11.00 11.05
C PRO A 226 -5.88 -10.51 12.46
N VAL A 227 -5.07 -10.86 13.46
CA VAL A 227 -5.27 -10.45 14.86
C VAL A 227 -5.18 -8.93 14.99
N GLU A 228 -4.26 -8.31 14.26
CA GLU A 228 -4.06 -6.86 14.23
C GLU A 228 -5.32 -6.10 13.75
N GLN A 229 -6.00 -6.58 12.70
CA GLN A 229 -7.27 -6.00 12.25
C GLN A 229 -8.39 -6.21 13.27
N ALA A 230 -8.49 -7.42 13.85
CA ALA A 230 -9.49 -7.70 14.88
C ALA A 230 -9.31 -6.85 16.16
N MET A 231 -8.06 -6.57 16.54
CA MET A 231 -7.75 -5.63 17.62
C MET A 231 -8.20 -4.21 17.29
N ARG A 232 -7.84 -3.69 16.10
CA ARG A 232 -8.23 -2.34 15.66
C ARG A 232 -9.74 -2.16 15.60
N ALA A 233 -10.45 -3.05 14.91
CA ALA A 233 -11.91 -3.02 14.83
C ALA A 233 -12.59 -3.14 16.20
N SER A 234 -12.04 -3.96 17.12
CA SER A 234 -12.54 -4.01 18.50
C SER A 234 -12.31 -2.71 19.27
N ARG A 235 -11.22 -2.00 19.01
CA ARG A 235 -10.85 -0.75 19.70
C ARG A 235 -11.63 0.44 19.16
N GLU A 236 -11.78 0.55 17.84
CA GLU A 236 -12.64 1.53 17.18
C GLU A 236 -14.08 1.41 17.69
N GLN A 237 -14.62 0.18 17.73
CA GLN A 237 -15.95 -0.06 18.27
C GLN A 237 -16.02 0.12 19.80
N GLN A 238 -14.95 -0.16 20.55
CA GLN A 238 -14.88 0.15 21.98
C GLN A 238 -14.82 1.65 22.22
N GLN A 239 -14.12 2.47 21.43
CA GLN A 239 -14.11 3.93 21.57
C GLN A 239 -15.49 4.52 21.26
N ALA A 240 -16.15 4.06 20.20
CA ALA A 240 -17.53 4.43 19.88
C ALA A 240 -18.53 4.06 21.00
N LEU A 241 -18.21 3.08 21.84
CA LEU A 241 -19.01 2.66 22.99
C LEU A 241 -18.55 3.28 24.33
N GLN A 242 -17.28 3.65 24.46
CA GLN A 242 -16.65 4.21 25.69
C GLN A 242 -16.94 5.70 25.88
N GLN A 243 -17.58 6.36 24.91
CA GLN A 243 -18.40 7.55 25.18
C GLN A 243 -19.52 7.26 26.22
N ALA A 244 -19.77 6.00 26.58
CA ALA A 244 -20.77 5.57 27.56
C ALA A 244 -20.25 4.57 28.64
N LEU A 245 -19.04 4.81 29.20
CA LEU A 245 -18.46 4.34 30.50
C LEU A 245 -17.08 3.65 30.41
N GLN A 246 -16.36 3.63 31.54
CA GLN A 246 -14.93 3.31 31.66
C GLN A 246 -14.60 1.83 31.97
N GLN A 247 -13.37 1.45 31.57
CA GLN A 247 -12.56 0.31 32.01
C GLN A 247 -13.15 -1.11 31.82
N ALA A 248 -12.66 -1.76 30.76
CA ALA A 248 -12.40 -3.19 30.75
C ALA A 248 -10.90 -3.38 30.45
N GLU A 249 -10.22 -4.27 31.19
CA GLU A 249 -8.79 -4.53 30.97
C GLU A 249 -8.56 -5.20 29.61
N GLU A 250 -7.52 -4.80 28.86
CA GLU A 250 -7.10 -5.57 27.68
C GLU A 250 -6.40 -6.87 28.11
N PRO A 251 -6.83 -8.05 27.62
CA PRO A 251 -6.05 -9.27 27.76
C PRO A 251 -4.76 -9.16 26.92
N THR A 252 -3.67 -8.80 27.59
CA THR A 252 -2.36 -8.36 27.06
C THR A 252 -1.55 -9.41 26.27
N TRP A 253 -2.11 -10.59 26.02
CA TRP A 253 -1.46 -11.65 25.26
C TRP A 253 -2.44 -12.39 24.35
N PHE A 254 -2.02 -12.58 23.10
CA PHE A 254 -2.50 -13.67 22.26
C PHE A 254 -1.48 -14.81 22.33
N GLN A 255 -1.98 -16.02 22.60
CA GLN A 255 -1.20 -17.23 22.36
C GLN A 255 -1.02 -17.38 20.86
N GLN A 256 0.19 -17.10 20.36
CA GLN A 256 0.51 -17.17 18.93
C GLN A 256 0.31 -18.58 18.38
N ASP A 257 -0.64 -18.71 17.45
CA ASP A 257 -0.76 -19.91 16.64
C ASP A 257 -0.03 -19.72 15.29
N ARG A 258 1.32 -19.85 15.31
CA ARG A 258 2.16 -19.43 14.17
C ARG A 258 1.86 -20.15 12.88
N LYS A 259 1.42 -21.41 12.93
CA LYS A 259 1.05 -22.19 11.74
C LYS A 259 0.00 -21.48 10.89
N LEU A 260 -0.90 -20.70 11.51
CA LEU A 260 -1.91 -19.91 10.80
C LEU A 260 -1.29 -18.75 9.98
N ALA A 261 -0.13 -18.23 10.37
CA ALA A 261 0.60 -17.24 9.59
C ALA A 261 1.30 -17.89 8.37
N PHE A 262 1.85 -19.10 8.52
CA PHE A 262 2.36 -19.91 7.42
C PHE A 262 1.25 -20.27 6.41
N MET A 263 0.08 -20.66 6.92
CA MET A 263 -1.15 -20.94 6.14
C MET A 263 -1.78 -19.68 5.49
N ALA A 264 -1.27 -18.49 5.80
CA ALA A 264 -1.63 -17.21 5.19
C ALA A 264 -0.47 -16.59 4.39
N SER A 265 0.63 -17.32 4.20
CA SER A 265 1.82 -16.87 3.47
C SER A 265 2.08 -17.73 2.24
N CYS A 266 2.86 -17.22 1.30
CA CYS A 266 3.33 -17.98 0.14
C CYS A 266 4.79 -17.61 -0.16
N ALA A 267 5.54 -18.52 -0.77
CA ALA A 267 6.84 -18.22 -1.34
C ALA A 267 6.67 -17.23 -2.50
N LEU A 268 7.57 -16.24 -2.57
CA LEU A 268 7.62 -15.25 -3.65
C LEU A 268 9.10 -14.89 -3.87
N PRO A 269 9.69 -15.11 -5.05
CA PRO A 269 11.05 -14.67 -5.31
C PRO A 269 11.15 -13.13 -5.46
N TYR A 270 12.36 -12.63 -5.65
CA TYR A 270 12.62 -11.28 -6.15
C TYR A 270 12.84 -11.33 -7.66
N TYR A 271 12.18 -10.45 -8.41
CA TYR A 271 12.42 -10.25 -9.85
C TYR A 271 13.18 -8.94 -10.09
N ASP A 272 14.32 -9.02 -10.76
CA ASP A 272 15.08 -7.85 -11.18
C ASP A 272 14.51 -7.29 -12.50
N ARG A 273 13.97 -6.07 -12.45
CA ARG A 273 13.39 -5.39 -13.63
C ARG A 273 14.43 -5.04 -14.71
N GLN A 274 15.68 -4.77 -14.31
CA GLN A 274 16.76 -4.36 -15.20
C GLN A 274 17.38 -5.58 -15.90
N ASN A 275 17.77 -6.58 -15.10
CA ASN A 275 18.43 -7.78 -15.60
C ASN A 275 17.45 -8.87 -16.10
N ARG A 276 16.16 -8.74 -15.79
CA ARG A 276 15.09 -9.73 -16.07
C ARG A 276 15.34 -11.12 -15.44
N THR A 277 16.14 -11.14 -14.38
CA THR A 277 16.52 -12.32 -13.61
C THR A 277 15.63 -12.52 -12.38
N THR A 278 15.73 -13.68 -11.73
CA THR A 278 14.94 -14.03 -10.54
C THR A 278 15.86 -14.59 -9.45
N GLU A 279 15.74 -14.06 -8.24
CA GLU A 279 16.46 -14.52 -7.05
C GLU A 279 15.49 -15.09 -6.02
N TYR A 280 15.79 -16.30 -5.52
CA TYR A 280 15.04 -16.97 -4.45
C TYR A 280 15.67 -16.74 -3.06
N GLY A 281 16.78 -16.00 -3.01
CA GLY A 281 17.60 -15.83 -1.82
C GLY A 281 18.42 -17.08 -1.48
N ILE A 282 19.57 -16.86 -0.85
CA ILE A 282 20.54 -17.90 -0.49
C ILE A 282 20.84 -17.90 1.01
N SER A 283 21.10 -19.08 1.56
CA SER A 283 21.54 -19.31 2.95
C SER A 283 22.93 -19.96 2.96
N CYS A 284 23.61 -19.94 4.11
CA CYS A 284 25.05 -20.23 4.17
C CYS A 284 25.40 -21.72 4.34
N ALA A 285 26.35 -22.16 3.51
CA ALA A 285 27.24 -23.31 3.65
C ALA A 285 27.70 -23.56 5.10
N GLY A 286 28.48 -22.59 5.58
CA GLY A 286 29.22 -22.68 6.85
C GLY A 286 28.33 -22.63 8.09
N ASP A 287 27.39 -21.68 8.16
CA ASP A 287 26.49 -21.52 9.32
C ASP A 287 25.68 -22.78 9.64
N GLN A 288 25.46 -23.61 8.63
CA GLN A 288 24.77 -24.87 8.74
C GLN A 288 25.70 -25.99 9.20
N VAL A 289 26.86 -26.15 8.57
CA VAL A 289 27.89 -27.10 9.01
C VAL A 289 28.31 -26.82 10.47
N THR A 290 28.29 -25.55 10.87
CA THR A 290 28.48 -25.07 12.24
C THR A 290 27.44 -25.66 13.22
N ILE A 291 26.16 -25.68 12.83
CA ILE A 291 25.07 -26.27 13.63
C ILE A 291 25.14 -27.80 13.61
N ASP A 292 25.41 -28.41 12.44
CA ASP A 292 25.46 -29.87 12.27
C ASP A 292 26.63 -30.51 13.02
N LYS A 293 27.72 -29.76 13.25
CA LYS A 293 28.88 -30.18 14.07
C LYS A 293 28.57 -30.22 15.58
N GLY A 294 27.73 -29.30 16.07
CA GLY A 294 27.40 -29.14 17.49
C GLY A 294 28.56 -28.62 18.37
N GLY A 295 28.24 -28.21 19.61
CA GLY A 295 29.24 -27.82 20.61
C GLY A 295 29.04 -26.46 21.29
N PHE A 296 27.95 -25.74 21.01
CA PHE A 296 27.67 -24.42 21.58
C PHE A 296 27.08 -24.47 23.00
N SER A 297 27.07 -23.31 23.66
CA SER A 297 26.27 -23.09 24.86
C SER A 297 24.87 -22.57 24.49
N ALA A 298 23.88 -22.79 25.36
CA ALA A 298 22.46 -22.48 25.13
C ALA A 298 22.14 -21.00 24.75
N LEU A 299 23.08 -20.08 24.95
CA LEU A 299 22.97 -18.71 24.44
C LEU A 299 23.51 -18.59 23.00
N ALA A 300 24.67 -19.19 22.73
CA ALA A 300 25.30 -19.21 21.41
C ALA A 300 24.46 -20.01 20.39
N ASP A 301 23.79 -21.10 20.80
CA ASP A 301 22.81 -21.83 19.97
C ASP A 301 21.79 -20.88 19.32
N LYS A 302 21.21 -19.96 20.11
CA LYS A 302 20.20 -19.01 19.63
C LYS A 302 20.75 -17.99 18.63
N PHE A 303 22.05 -17.73 18.64
CA PHE A 303 22.71 -16.90 17.63
C PHE A 303 23.09 -17.71 16.40
N GLY A 304 23.61 -18.94 16.55
CA GLY A 304 23.94 -19.85 15.45
C GLY A 304 22.72 -20.19 14.58
N TYR A 305 21.60 -20.61 15.19
CA TYR A 305 20.35 -20.83 14.45
C TYR A 305 19.91 -19.55 13.71
N LYS A 306 19.93 -18.38 14.36
CA LYS A 306 19.57 -17.09 13.74
C LYS A 306 20.50 -16.72 12.56
N ALA A 307 21.78 -17.07 12.60
CA ALA A 307 22.71 -16.84 11.49
C ALA A 307 22.31 -17.72 10.30
N ARG A 308 22.31 -19.04 10.51
CA ARG A 308 21.91 -20.08 9.55
C ARG A 308 20.53 -19.87 8.92
N ASP A 309 19.57 -19.34 9.69
CA ASP A 309 18.20 -19.07 9.24
C ASP A 309 18.05 -17.73 8.52
N THR A 310 19.15 -16.98 8.36
CA THR A 310 19.20 -15.78 7.54
C THR A 310 19.26 -16.17 6.06
N VAL A 311 18.42 -15.51 5.27
CA VAL A 311 18.45 -15.55 3.81
C VAL A 311 19.02 -14.22 3.32
N TYR A 312 19.92 -14.31 2.35
CA TYR A 312 20.74 -13.22 1.82
C TYR A 312 20.44 -12.98 0.33
N THR A 313 20.71 -11.77 -0.17
CA THR A 313 20.93 -11.54 -1.61
C THR A 313 22.35 -11.99 -1.95
N LYS A 314 22.69 -12.12 -3.24
CA LYS A 314 24.09 -12.35 -3.66
C LYS A 314 25.07 -11.40 -2.97
N ASP A 315 24.81 -10.09 -3.03
CA ASP A 315 25.70 -9.06 -2.47
C ASP A 315 25.88 -9.22 -0.95
N SER A 316 24.80 -9.43 -0.19
CA SER A 316 24.88 -9.52 1.27
C SER A 316 25.45 -10.86 1.74
N PHE A 317 25.33 -11.91 0.93
CA PHE A 317 26.02 -13.17 1.16
C PHE A 317 27.54 -13.01 1.01
N LEU A 318 28.00 -12.31 -0.02
CA LEU A 318 29.44 -12.07 -0.26
C LEU A 318 30.10 -11.21 0.83
N VAL A 319 29.34 -10.37 1.54
CA VAL A 319 29.79 -9.70 2.76
C VAL A 319 29.93 -10.72 3.90
N HIS A 320 28.85 -11.46 4.20
CA HIS A 320 28.83 -12.46 5.27
C HIS A 320 29.87 -13.59 5.09
N PHE A 321 30.18 -13.98 3.85
CA PHE A 321 31.20 -14.97 3.53
C PHE A 321 32.59 -14.60 4.09
N LYS A 322 32.91 -13.30 4.19
CA LYS A 322 34.17 -12.84 4.80
C LYS A 322 34.26 -13.12 6.30
N GLU A 323 33.12 -13.22 6.96
CA GLU A 323 32.99 -13.42 8.42
C GLU A 323 32.77 -14.90 8.79
N CYS A 324 32.45 -15.76 7.82
CA CYS A 324 32.09 -17.16 8.04
C CYS A 324 33.25 -18.12 7.70
N GLU A 325 34.09 -18.42 8.70
CA GLU A 325 35.23 -19.35 8.60
C GLU A 325 34.82 -20.71 7.99
N GLU A 326 33.71 -21.30 8.44
CA GLU A 326 33.21 -22.58 7.93
C GLU A 326 32.82 -22.50 6.44
N ALA A 327 32.33 -21.35 5.95
CA ALA A 327 32.10 -21.16 4.52
C ALA A 327 33.43 -21.05 3.75
N GLN A 328 34.45 -20.41 4.31
CA GLN A 328 35.79 -20.32 3.72
C GLN A 328 36.49 -21.69 3.69
N LEU A 329 36.29 -22.54 4.70
CA LEU A 329 36.73 -23.94 4.71
C LEU A 329 36.03 -24.75 3.62
N LEU A 330 34.71 -24.57 3.43
CA LEU A 330 33.99 -25.18 2.30
C LEU A 330 34.54 -24.69 0.94
N TRP A 331 34.79 -23.39 0.77
CA TRP A 331 35.42 -22.83 -0.43
C TRP A 331 36.79 -23.44 -0.71
N GLY A 332 37.66 -23.54 0.29
CA GLY A 332 38.96 -24.22 0.17
C GLY A 332 38.81 -25.69 -0.23
N SER A 333 37.87 -26.41 0.40
CA SER A 333 37.59 -27.82 0.08
C SER A 333 37.07 -28.02 -1.35
N SER A 334 36.35 -27.04 -1.90
CA SER A 334 35.83 -27.04 -3.27
C SER A 334 36.92 -26.93 -4.35
N LYS A 335 38.16 -26.59 -3.96
CA LYS A 335 39.25 -26.15 -4.84
C LYS A 335 38.78 -25.00 -5.75
N GLU A 336 38.41 -23.88 -5.11
CA GLU A 336 37.98 -22.65 -5.76
C GLU A 336 36.85 -22.85 -6.79
N GLY A 337 35.83 -23.63 -6.40
CA GLY A 337 34.60 -23.80 -7.19
C GLY A 337 34.57 -25.03 -8.12
N SER A 338 35.56 -25.91 -8.01
CA SER A 338 35.75 -27.11 -8.84
C SER A 338 34.99 -28.36 -8.38
N ILE A 339 34.49 -28.39 -7.13
CA ILE A 339 33.84 -29.55 -6.47
C ILE A 339 32.68 -29.03 -5.58
N GLU A 340 31.57 -29.76 -5.48
CA GLU A 340 30.41 -29.39 -4.63
C GLU A 340 30.45 -30.07 -3.22
N PRO A 341 30.08 -29.36 -2.12
CA PRO A 341 30.10 -29.91 -0.75
C PRO A 341 28.73 -30.42 -0.21
N PRO A 342 28.68 -31.12 0.96
CA PRO A 342 27.69 -32.20 1.15
C PRO A 342 26.32 -31.97 1.88
N ASN A 343 26.19 -31.15 2.94
CA ASN A 343 25.08 -31.30 3.93
C ASN A 343 24.42 -29.97 4.40
N LEU A 344 23.07 -29.81 4.30
CA LEU A 344 22.33 -28.69 4.95
C LEU A 344 20.80 -28.89 5.31
N PRO A 345 20.35 -28.74 6.60
CA PRO A 345 18.91 -28.47 6.93
C PRO A 345 18.50 -27.57 8.19
N PRO A 346 17.25 -27.02 8.29
CA PRO A 346 16.86 -25.86 9.15
C PRO A 346 16.20 -26.11 10.54
N THR A 347 15.75 -25.00 11.18
CA THR A 347 14.78 -24.86 12.30
C THR A 347 14.13 -23.45 12.26
N SER A 348 13.16 -23.10 13.14
CA SER A 348 13.30 -22.02 14.16
C SER A 348 12.06 -21.92 15.13
N ASN A 349 11.97 -20.90 16.03
CA ASN A 349 11.03 -20.83 17.20
C ASN A 349 10.90 -19.38 17.84
N LYS A 350 9.75 -18.87 18.40
CA LYS A 350 9.54 -17.45 18.95
C LYS A 350 8.25 -17.14 19.85
N PRO A 351 7.91 -15.87 20.28
CA PRO A 351 6.56 -15.36 20.79
C PRO A 351 6.14 -13.81 20.58
N SER A 352 5.12 -13.23 21.29
CA SER A 352 4.24 -11.96 21.09
C SER A 352 4.59 -10.61 21.89
N PRO A 353 3.76 -9.52 22.20
CA PRO A 353 2.44 -8.87 21.78
C PRO A 353 2.19 -7.25 21.88
N ILE A 354 1.06 -6.68 21.32
CA ILE A 354 0.04 -5.58 21.76
C ILE A 354 0.27 -4.01 22.04
N ALA A 355 -0.72 -3.12 21.63
CA ALA A 355 -1.23 -1.73 22.12
C ALA A 355 -0.73 -0.31 21.56
N ASN A 356 -1.31 0.93 21.83
CA ASN A 356 -2.66 1.61 21.62
C ASN A 356 -2.68 3.22 21.80
N MET A 357 -3.80 4.03 21.94
CA MET A 357 -4.62 4.85 20.95
C MET A 357 -5.57 6.03 21.49
N GLY A 358 -5.84 7.19 20.78
CA GLY A 358 -6.96 8.24 20.96
C GLY A 358 -6.58 9.78 21.14
N THR A 359 -7.38 10.91 21.21
CA THR A 359 -8.68 11.57 20.68
C THR A 359 -9.15 12.78 21.60
N SER A 360 -9.97 13.87 21.36
CA SER A 360 -10.52 14.83 20.31
C SER A 360 -11.39 16.00 21.01
N GLU A 361 -12.18 17.06 20.57
CA GLU A 361 -12.73 17.74 19.32
C GLU A 361 -13.62 19.08 19.56
N GLY A 362 -13.64 20.16 18.70
CA GLY A 362 -14.73 21.21 18.42
C GLY A 362 -14.93 22.52 19.29
N MET A 363 -15.67 23.67 19.03
CA MET A 363 -16.40 24.48 17.94
C MET A 363 -16.72 25.97 18.49
N ASN A 364 -17.51 27.01 18.01
CA ASN A 364 -18.54 27.39 16.96
C ASN A 364 -18.83 28.97 16.86
N GLU A 365 -19.81 29.53 16.07
CA GLU A 365 -19.90 31.00 15.59
C GLU A 365 -21.28 31.78 15.43
N LEU A 366 -21.28 33.08 14.99
CA LEU A 366 -22.46 34.02 14.84
C LEU A 366 -22.46 35.02 13.60
N LEU A 367 -23.12 34.67 12.48
CA LEU A 367 -23.41 35.53 11.28
C LEU A 367 -22.17 36.17 10.57
N HIS A 368 -21.18 35.32 10.26
CA HIS A 368 -19.89 35.69 9.66
C HIS A 368 -19.87 35.63 8.11
N PRO A 369 -18.80 36.13 7.44
CA PRO A 369 -18.37 35.59 6.14
C PRO A 369 -18.39 34.06 6.16
N LYS A 370 -19.16 33.42 5.29
CA LYS A 370 -19.32 31.96 5.35
C LYS A 370 -18.15 31.26 4.67
N ILE A 371 -17.40 30.43 5.40
CA ILE A 371 -16.45 29.51 4.76
C ILE A 371 -17.22 28.53 3.86
N ILE A 372 -16.91 28.53 2.57
CA ILE A 372 -17.42 27.58 1.57
C ILE A 372 -16.39 26.52 1.18
N SER A 373 -15.10 26.74 1.51
CA SER A 373 -14.03 25.75 1.44
C SER A 373 -12.87 26.17 2.34
N MET A 374 -12.16 25.21 2.92
CA MET A 374 -10.91 25.42 3.69
C MET A 374 -9.89 24.33 3.31
N GLU A 375 -8.62 24.62 3.54
CA GLU A 375 -7.50 23.68 3.71
C GLU A 375 -6.68 24.19 4.89
N VAL A 376 -6.39 23.33 5.87
CA VAL A 376 -5.67 23.67 7.11
C VAL A 376 -4.53 22.67 7.25
N ASP A 377 -3.33 23.15 7.56
CA ASP A 377 -2.18 22.28 7.84
C ASP A 377 -2.23 21.78 9.29
N ASP A 378 -2.26 20.46 9.48
CA ASP A 378 -2.23 19.80 10.79
C ASP A 378 -0.87 19.98 11.51
N GLU A 379 0.22 20.27 10.77
CA GLU A 379 1.57 20.44 11.35
C GLU A 379 2.01 21.90 11.52
N ASP A 380 1.17 22.90 11.16
CA ASP A 380 1.50 24.34 11.18
C ASP A 380 2.84 24.66 10.46
N SER A 381 3.07 23.99 9.33
CA SER A 381 4.29 24.06 8.51
C SER A 381 4.11 24.87 7.22
N CYS A 382 2.87 24.97 6.74
CA CYS A 382 2.48 25.58 5.46
C CYS A 382 1.29 26.56 5.62
N GLU A 383 1.09 27.42 4.62
CA GLU A 383 -0.04 28.36 4.55
C GLU A 383 -1.40 27.62 4.64
N SER A 384 -2.31 28.12 5.48
CA SER A 384 -3.71 27.65 5.52
C SER A 384 -4.61 28.56 4.68
N GLU A 385 -5.46 27.98 3.83
CA GLU A 385 -6.28 28.70 2.84
C GLU A 385 -7.80 28.54 3.07
N TYR A 386 -8.54 29.63 2.86
CA TYR A 386 -10.00 29.67 3.03
C TYR A 386 -10.69 30.42 1.90
N ARG A 387 -11.86 29.92 1.49
CA ARG A 387 -12.80 30.59 0.58
C ARG A 387 -13.99 31.12 1.36
N LEU A 388 -14.15 32.43 1.36
CA LEU A 388 -15.19 33.15 2.08
C LEU A 388 -16.29 33.59 1.10
N GLN A 389 -17.52 33.09 1.30
CA GLN A 389 -18.70 33.66 0.67
C GLN A 389 -19.15 34.89 1.46
N ILE A 390 -19.21 36.03 0.77
CA ILE A 390 -19.71 37.31 1.29
C ILE A 390 -20.79 37.77 0.31
N GLY A 391 -22.05 37.50 0.66
CA GLY A 391 -23.18 37.68 -0.25
C GLY A 391 -23.02 36.82 -1.53
N THR A 392 -22.84 37.50 -2.66
CA THR A 392 -22.58 36.90 -3.99
C THR A 392 -21.12 37.01 -4.44
N GLN A 393 -20.20 37.43 -3.58
CA GLN A 393 -18.76 37.38 -3.85
C GLN A 393 -18.12 36.17 -3.17
N VAL A 394 -17.11 35.60 -3.83
CA VAL A 394 -16.11 34.72 -3.20
C VAL A 394 -14.83 35.53 -3.04
N LYS A 395 -14.31 35.59 -1.81
CA LYS A 395 -12.98 36.15 -1.50
C LYS A 395 -12.11 35.06 -0.88
N TYR A 396 -10.79 35.22 -0.99
CA TYR A 396 -9.80 34.27 -0.51
C TYR A 396 -9.08 34.83 0.71
N LEU A 397 -8.76 33.95 1.66
CA LEU A 397 -7.94 34.24 2.81
C LEU A 397 -6.78 33.23 2.86
N ILE A 398 -5.58 33.75 3.09
CA ILE A 398 -4.35 32.99 3.31
C ILE A 398 -3.82 33.36 4.70
N VAL A 399 -3.36 32.37 5.46
CA VAL A 399 -2.83 32.52 6.82
C VAL A 399 -1.44 31.87 6.91
N ASP A 400 -0.42 32.65 7.30
CA ASP A 400 0.95 32.16 7.48
C ASP A 400 1.06 31.17 8.66
N PRO A 401 2.00 30.20 8.61
CA PRO A 401 2.39 29.37 9.75
C PRO A 401 2.66 30.16 11.04
N GLY A 402 2.28 29.62 12.19
CA GLY A 402 2.45 30.24 13.50
C GLY A 402 1.57 31.47 13.75
N THR A 403 0.63 31.77 12.86
CA THR A 403 -0.26 32.94 12.99
C THR A 403 -1.40 32.69 13.97
N TYR A 404 -1.99 31.49 13.98
CA TYR A 404 -3.02 31.06 14.91
C TYR A 404 -2.77 29.59 15.30
N ASP A 405 -3.36 29.14 16.40
CA ASP A 405 -3.37 27.73 16.78
C ASP A 405 -4.34 26.90 15.90
N ARG A 406 -4.21 25.57 15.93
CA ARG A 406 -4.98 24.63 15.10
C ARG A 406 -6.50 24.69 15.33
N ASP A 407 -6.96 24.96 16.55
CA ASP A 407 -8.40 25.01 16.84
C ASP A 407 -8.98 26.32 16.29
N THR A 408 -8.25 27.42 16.41
CA THR A 408 -8.56 28.69 15.73
C THR A 408 -8.50 28.56 14.19
N LEU A 409 -7.48 27.90 13.63
CA LEU A 409 -7.39 27.64 12.18
C LEU A 409 -8.57 26.80 11.67
N SER A 410 -9.18 25.97 12.52
CA SER A 410 -10.38 25.19 12.17
C SER A 410 -11.66 26.05 12.15
N PHE A 411 -11.72 27.15 12.90
CA PHE A 411 -12.87 28.05 13.02
C PHE A 411 -12.46 29.53 13.08
N PRO A 412 -11.82 30.09 12.03
CA PRO A 412 -11.05 31.32 12.16
C PRO A 412 -11.90 32.59 12.22
N LEU A 413 -13.17 32.59 11.79
CA LEU A 413 -13.91 33.81 11.43
C LEU A 413 -14.32 34.65 12.65
N ALA A 414 -14.27 34.06 13.85
CA ALA A 414 -14.36 34.75 15.14
C ALA A 414 -13.07 35.49 15.52
N GLU A 415 -11.90 34.96 15.16
CA GLU A 415 -10.56 35.47 15.52
C GLU A 415 -9.89 36.27 14.38
N LEU A 416 -10.53 36.36 13.20
CA LEU A 416 -10.07 37.22 12.13
C LEU A 416 -10.08 38.70 12.57
N PRO A 417 -9.07 39.49 12.16
CA PRO A 417 -9.17 40.95 12.24
C PRO A 417 -10.37 41.43 11.42
N PRO A 418 -10.86 42.67 11.64
CA PRO A 418 -11.95 43.25 10.85
C PRO A 418 -11.51 43.56 9.41
N LEU A 419 -11.37 42.49 8.61
CA LEU A 419 -11.26 42.55 7.15
C LEU A 419 -12.50 43.32 6.66
N GLN A 420 -12.28 44.37 5.88
CA GLN A 420 -13.38 45.19 5.37
C GLN A 420 -14.07 44.40 4.25
N TYR A 421 -15.05 43.56 4.61
CA TYR A 421 -15.66 42.58 3.71
C TYR A 421 -16.38 43.21 2.50
N ASP A 422 -16.85 44.45 2.65
CA ASP A 422 -17.44 45.26 1.56
C ASP A 422 -16.40 45.90 0.62
N ALA A 423 -15.11 45.85 0.95
CA ALA A 423 -14.05 46.47 0.15
C ALA A 423 -13.62 45.60 -1.06
N ASP A 424 -13.09 46.27 -2.08
CA ASP A 424 -12.67 45.64 -3.34
C ASP A 424 -11.28 45.01 -3.22
N TRP A 425 -11.27 43.77 -2.70
CA TRP A 425 -10.12 42.87 -2.65
C TRP A 425 -10.57 41.44 -3.00
N THR A 426 -9.66 40.66 -3.58
CA THR A 426 -9.84 39.25 -3.96
C THR A 426 -9.16 38.30 -2.98
N VAL A 427 -8.00 38.70 -2.43
CA VAL A 427 -7.20 37.90 -1.49
C VAL A 427 -6.81 38.75 -0.28
N ALA A 428 -7.11 38.28 0.92
CA ALA A 428 -6.52 38.73 2.17
C ALA A 428 -5.40 37.78 2.59
N HIS A 429 -4.34 38.32 3.17
CA HIS A 429 -3.21 37.55 3.70
C HIS A 429 -2.92 38.02 5.12
N ILE A 430 -2.95 37.10 6.08
CA ILE A 430 -2.78 37.39 7.50
C ILE A 430 -1.53 36.66 8.01
N SER A 431 -0.73 37.36 8.79
CA SER A 431 0.48 36.80 9.38
C SER A 431 0.73 37.34 10.78
N ARG A 432 1.58 36.68 11.57
CA ARG A 432 1.99 37.17 12.89
C ARG A 432 3.43 37.67 12.85
N SER A 433 3.62 38.93 13.23
CA SER A 433 4.95 39.55 13.34
C SER A 433 5.80 38.88 14.45
N PRO A 434 7.14 39.02 14.43
CA PRO A 434 8.02 38.52 15.49
C PRO A 434 7.76 39.11 16.90
N HIS A 435 6.90 40.12 17.01
CA HIS A 435 6.45 40.71 18.28
C HIS A 435 5.04 40.26 18.69
N GLY A 436 4.49 39.24 18.04
CA GLY A 436 3.18 38.64 18.33
C GLY A 436 1.99 39.40 17.76
N THR A 437 2.17 40.59 17.20
CA THR A 437 1.10 41.40 16.58
C THR A 437 0.68 40.80 15.23
N LEU A 438 -0.63 40.66 15.02
CA LEU A 438 -1.19 40.28 13.71
C LEU A 438 -0.97 41.40 12.68
N LEU A 439 -0.65 40.99 11.46
CA LEU A 439 -0.52 41.81 10.27
C LEU A 439 -1.55 41.36 9.24
N THR A 440 -2.03 42.28 8.42
CA THR A 440 -2.99 41.99 7.35
C THR A 440 -2.61 42.78 6.12
N SER A 441 -2.59 42.11 4.97
CA SER A 441 -2.52 42.76 3.66
C SER A 441 -3.71 42.32 2.80
N LEU A 442 -4.21 43.24 1.98
CA LEU A 442 -5.32 43.01 1.06
C LEU A 442 -4.83 43.20 -0.36
N SER A 443 -5.27 42.34 -1.27
CA SER A 443 -4.82 42.31 -2.66
C SER A 443 -5.98 42.11 -3.62
N THR A 444 -5.91 42.75 -4.78
CA THR A 444 -6.78 42.53 -5.95
C THR A 444 -6.15 41.57 -6.95
N ARG A 445 -5.20 40.71 -6.53
CA ARG A 445 -4.50 39.78 -7.44
C ARG A 445 -5.50 38.87 -8.16
N LYS A 446 -5.30 38.73 -9.48
CA LYS A 446 -6.10 37.84 -10.32
C LYS A 446 -5.58 36.41 -10.20
N LEU A 447 -6.39 35.54 -9.61
CA LEU A 447 -6.07 34.13 -9.42
C LEU A 447 -6.07 33.36 -10.75
N ALA A 448 -5.27 32.29 -10.82
CA ALA A 448 -5.25 31.36 -11.94
C ALA A 448 -6.65 30.77 -12.20
N SER A 449 -6.96 30.60 -13.49
CA SER A 449 -8.26 30.14 -14.00
C SER A 449 -8.02 29.00 -14.98
N VAL A 450 -8.98 28.08 -15.09
CA VAL A 450 -9.04 27.09 -16.18
C VAL A 450 -9.07 27.84 -17.52
N LYS A 451 -8.29 27.35 -18.49
CA LYS A 451 -8.07 27.93 -19.83
C LYS A 451 -8.63 27.03 -20.94
N SER A 452 -8.77 25.73 -20.69
CA SER A 452 -9.36 24.73 -21.61
C SER A 452 -10.89 24.89 -21.77
N LEU A 453 -11.35 26.06 -22.23
CA LEU A 453 -12.77 26.43 -22.29
C LEU A 453 -13.45 25.91 -23.57
N TRP A 454 -13.48 24.59 -23.72
CA TRP A 454 -13.98 23.88 -24.91
C TRP A 454 -15.51 23.74 -25.00
N HIS A 455 -16.24 23.98 -23.91
CA HIS A 455 -17.70 23.89 -23.86
C HIS A 455 -18.31 25.30 -23.83
N PRO A 456 -19.35 25.61 -24.63
CA PRO A 456 -19.85 26.99 -24.77
C PRO A 456 -20.56 27.50 -23.50
N THR A 457 -21.25 26.64 -22.76
CA THR A 457 -21.97 27.03 -21.55
C THR A 457 -21.01 27.38 -20.41
N ARG A 458 -21.20 28.57 -19.82
CA ARG A 458 -20.61 28.97 -18.54
C ARG A 458 -21.70 29.00 -17.49
N ILE A 459 -21.36 28.56 -16.28
CA ILE A 459 -22.31 28.31 -15.19
C ILE A 459 -21.83 29.09 -13.97
N ASP A 460 -22.69 29.89 -13.36
CA ASP A 460 -22.33 30.59 -12.12
C ASP A 460 -22.28 29.61 -10.94
N TYR A 461 -21.27 29.73 -10.07
CA TYR A 461 -21.17 28.94 -8.85
C TYR A 461 -22.44 29.07 -7.98
N PHE A 462 -23.09 30.24 -7.98
CA PHE A 462 -24.30 30.49 -7.19
C PHE A 462 -25.62 30.04 -7.87
N ASP A 463 -25.59 29.58 -9.13
CA ASP A 463 -26.72 28.90 -9.78
C ASP A 463 -26.82 27.40 -9.41
N LEU A 464 -25.92 26.89 -8.54
CA LEU A 464 -25.82 25.48 -8.15
C LEU A 464 -26.10 25.30 -6.66
N GLU A 465 -27.31 24.84 -6.31
CA GLU A 465 -27.66 24.49 -4.93
C GLU A 465 -27.04 23.15 -4.54
N LYS A 466 -25.97 23.20 -3.74
CA LYS A 466 -25.23 22.01 -3.26
C LYS A 466 -26.11 21.14 -2.36
N THR A 467 -26.34 19.89 -2.76
CA THR A 467 -27.09 18.88 -2.01
C THR A 467 -26.20 17.99 -1.14
N ALA A 468 -25.02 17.59 -1.63
CA ALA A 468 -24.08 16.73 -0.89
C ALA A 468 -22.61 17.00 -1.24
N GLN A 469 -21.70 16.90 -0.27
CA GLN A 469 -20.26 16.85 -0.55
C GLN A 469 -19.85 15.40 -0.89
N LEU A 470 -19.00 15.21 -1.91
CA LEU A 470 -18.52 13.88 -2.32
C LEU A 470 -17.01 13.72 -2.07
N THR A 471 -16.23 14.73 -2.41
CA THR A 471 -14.81 14.90 -2.03
C THR A 471 -14.54 16.38 -1.80
N ALA A 472 -13.36 16.79 -1.33
CA ALA A 472 -13.05 18.21 -1.13
C ALA A 472 -13.32 19.08 -2.38
N ALA A 473 -12.96 18.58 -3.57
CA ALA A 473 -13.10 19.26 -4.85
C ALA A 473 -14.39 18.92 -5.64
N ALA A 474 -15.26 18.02 -5.12
CA ALA A 474 -16.45 17.55 -5.84
C ALA A 474 -17.71 17.49 -4.95
N TYR A 475 -18.84 17.96 -5.47
CA TYR A 475 -20.12 17.97 -4.79
C TYR A 475 -21.28 17.67 -5.74
N GLU A 476 -22.35 17.07 -5.21
CA GLU A 476 -23.64 17.01 -5.87
C GLU A 476 -24.36 18.35 -5.68
N ALA A 477 -25.04 18.81 -6.72
CA ALA A 477 -25.86 20.01 -6.71
C ALA A 477 -27.12 19.84 -7.56
N VAL A 478 -28.05 20.77 -7.39
CA VAL A 478 -29.25 20.97 -8.21
C VAL A 478 -29.16 22.34 -8.88
N PRO A 479 -29.36 22.45 -10.21
CA PRO A 479 -29.29 23.71 -10.92
C PRO A 479 -30.51 24.61 -10.65
N SER A 480 -30.32 25.92 -10.64
CA SER A 480 -31.41 26.90 -10.64
C SER A 480 -32.39 26.63 -11.80
N PRO A 481 -33.71 26.91 -11.69
CA PRO A 481 -34.66 26.57 -12.76
C PRO A 481 -34.35 27.19 -14.13
N ALA A 482 -33.69 28.37 -14.14
CA ALA A 482 -33.21 29.01 -15.37
C ALA A 482 -31.99 28.30 -15.95
N LEU A 483 -31.03 27.90 -15.11
CA LEU A 483 -29.88 27.09 -15.52
C LEU A 483 -30.33 25.72 -16.03
N ALA A 484 -31.24 25.04 -15.34
CA ALA A 484 -31.77 23.72 -15.72
C ALA A 484 -32.36 23.72 -17.15
N SER A 485 -33.15 24.75 -17.47
CA SER A 485 -33.70 24.98 -18.81
C SER A 485 -32.59 25.19 -19.84
N THR A 486 -31.56 25.96 -19.51
CA THR A 486 -30.38 26.23 -20.36
C THR A 486 -29.54 24.97 -20.61
N LEU A 487 -29.44 24.06 -19.63
CA LEU A 487 -28.72 22.79 -19.70
C LEU A 487 -29.55 21.63 -20.30
N GLY A 488 -30.82 21.87 -20.62
CA GLY A 488 -31.75 20.87 -21.15
C GLY A 488 -31.96 19.69 -20.20
N ILE A 489 -32.14 19.96 -18.90
CA ILE A 489 -32.40 18.97 -17.84
C ILE A 489 -33.58 19.39 -16.95
N SER A 490 -34.09 18.47 -16.14
CA SER A 490 -35.08 18.84 -15.11
C SER A 490 -34.42 19.72 -14.04
N PRO A 491 -35.12 20.72 -13.48
CA PRO A 491 -34.71 21.39 -12.24
C PRO A 491 -34.60 20.45 -11.02
N SER A 492 -34.99 19.18 -11.15
CA SER A 492 -34.82 18.12 -10.15
C SER A 492 -33.74 17.09 -10.50
N THR A 493 -32.98 17.28 -11.59
CA THR A 493 -31.88 16.38 -11.96
C THR A 493 -30.61 16.76 -11.18
N PRO A 494 -30.06 15.88 -10.33
CA PRO A 494 -28.79 16.14 -9.66
C PRO A 494 -27.64 16.14 -10.67
N VAL A 495 -26.67 17.01 -10.43
CA VAL A 495 -25.47 17.25 -11.26
C VAL A 495 -24.22 17.24 -10.38
N ILE A 496 -23.08 16.81 -10.92
CA ILE A 496 -21.83 16.69 -10.13
C ILE A 496 -20.88 17.82 -10.50
N ALA A 497 -20.83 18.83 -9.64
CA ALA A 497 -19.89 19.94 -9.78
C ALA A 497 -18.50 19.54 -9.30
N LYS A 498 -17.48 19.78 -10.12
CA LYS A 498 -16.06 19.62 -9.77
C LYS A 498 -15.37 20.96 -9.93
N ILE A 499 -14.76 21.47 -8.86
CA ILE A 499 -14.10 22.77 -8.83
C ILE A 499 -12.73 22.70 -8.16
N ALA A 500 -11.80 23.52 -8.65
CA ALA A 500 -10.69 23.99 -7.87
C ALA A 500 -11.26 24.95 -6.82
N ARG A 501 -11.06 24.63 -5.54
CA ARG A 501 -11.23 25.56 -4.44
C ARG A 501 -10.09 26.58 -4.55
N PHE A 502 -8.86 26.11 -4.53
CA PHE A 502 -7.68 26.95 -4.37
C PHE A 502 -6.91 27.16 -5.67
N GLU A 503 -5.92 28.06 -5.67
CA GLU A 503 -5.18 28.41 -6.89
C GLU A 503 -4.30 27.25 -7.38
N TRP A 504 -3.70 26.49 -6.45
CA TRP A 504 -2.87 25.31 -6.74
C TRP A 504 -3.66 24.10 -7.24
N GLU A 505 -5.00 24.06 -7.10
CA GLU A 505 -5.85 23.00 -7.65
C GLU A 505 -6.15 23.21 -9.15
N ILE A 506 -5.98 24.43 -9.68
CA ILE A 506 -6.32 24.77 -11.08
C ILE A 506 -5.62 23.88 -12.12
N PRO A 507 -4.31 23.54 -12.03
CA PRO A 507 -3.66 22.64 -12.99
C PRO A 507 -4.28 21.24 -13.05
N ARG A 508 -4.86 20.74 -11.94
CA ARG A 508 -5.58 19.46 -11.91
C ARG A 508 -6.90 19.55 -12.66
N LEU A 509 -7.67 20.63 -12.45
CA LEU A 509 -8.94 20.85 -13.14
C LEU A 509 -8.73 21.18 -14.63
N GLU A 510 -7.63 21.84 -15.01
CA GLU A 510 -7.23 22.04 -16.41
C GLU A 510 -7.04 20.67 -17.11
N GLN A 511 -6.28 19.76 -16.48
CA GLN A 511 -6.05 18.42 -17.03
C GLN A 511 -7.32 17.58 -17.07
N GLU A 512 -8.15 17.64 -16.02
CA GLU A 512 -9.42 16.89 -15.98
C GLU A 512 -10.42 17.41 -17.03
N THR A 513 -10.64 18.72 -17.14
CA THR A 513 -11.51 19.29 -18.16
C THR A 513 -11.00 19.02 -19.59
N HIS A 514 -9.68 18.95 -19.80
CA HIS A 514 -9.11 18.51 -21.07
C HIS A 514 -9.38 17.02 -21.38
N ILE A 515 -9.33 16.13 -20.38
CA ILE A 515 -9.69 14.72 -20.55
C ILE A 515 -11.18 14.56 -20.91
N TYR A 516 -12.08 15.33 -20.29
CA TYR A 516 -13.50 15.35 -20.67
C TYR A 516 -13.71 15.85 -22.12
N HIS A 517 -12.85 16.74 -22.64
CA HIS A 517 -12.87 17.13 -24.05
C HIS A 517 -12.49 15.97 -24.97
N LEU A 518 -11.33 15.34 -24.71
CA LEU A 518 -10.80 14.22 -25.51
C LEU A 518 -11.74 13.00 -25.54
N LEU A 519 -12.47 12.78 -24.45
CA LEU A 519 -13.45 11.68 -24.34
C LEU A 519 -14.88 12.09 -24.70
N SER A 520 -15.12 13.33 -25.14
CA SER A 520 -16.45 13.79 -25.53
C SER A 520 -17.02 12.94 -26.68
N GLY A 521 -18.28 12.53 -26.56
CA GLY A 521 -18.95 11.62 -27.51
C GLY A 521 -18.47 10.16 -27.49
N SER A 522 -17.42 9.81 -26.73
CA SER A 522 -16.90 8.42 -26.64
C SER A 522 -17.85 7.44 -25.95
N GLY A 523 -18.76 7.96 -25.10
CA GLY A 523 -19.59 7.18 -24.18
C GLY A 523 -18.86 6.64 -22.94
N LEU A 524 -17.61 7.07 -22.70
CA LEU A 524 -16.78 6.63 -21.56
C LEU A 524 -16.78 7.62 -20.38
N THR A 525 -17.28 8.85 -20.59
CA THR A 525 -17.44 9.89 -19.56
C THR A 525 -18.91 10.27 -19.38
N PRO A 526 -19.29 10.81 -18.19
CA PRO A 526 -20.54 11.56 -18.04
C PRO A 526 -20.65 12.71 -19.05
N ARG A 527 -21.89 13.15 -19.32
CA ARG A 527 -22.15 14.31 -20.18
C ARG A 527 -21.76 15.60 -19.44
N PHE A 528 -20.62 16.17 -19.79
CA PHE A 528 -20.20 17.51 -19.38
C PHE A 528 -21.27 18.54 -19.82
N LEU A 529 -21.61 19.47 -18.93
CA LEU A 529 -22.72 20.41 -19.03
C LEU A 529 -22.24 21.87 -19.16
N GLY A 530 -21.08 22.21 -18.62
CA GLY A 530 -20.51 23.55 -18.73
C GLY A 530 -19.34 23.83 -17.80
N HIS A 531 -18.70 24.98 -18.02
CA HIS A 531 -17.58 25.47 -17.22
C HIS A 531 -18.10 26.31 -16.05
N ILE A 532 -17.77 25.92 -14.81
CA ILE A 532 -18.20 26.60 -13.58
C ILE A 532 -17.29 27.80 -13.30
N ARG A 533 -17.87 28.96 -13.01
CA ARG A 533 -17.17 30.22 -12.71
C ARG A 533 -17.50 30.76 -11.33
N GLU A 534 -16.55 31.49 -10.74
CA GLU A 534 -16.79 32.49 -9.70
C GLU A 534 -16.46 33.87 -10.29
N GLY A 535 -17.47 34.72 -10.48
CA GLY A 535 -17.31 35.96 -11.25
C GLY A 535 -16.75 35.70 -12.65
N ASP A 536 -15.56 36.25 -12.95
CA ASP A 536 -14.86 36.06 -14.23
C ASP A 536 -13.88 34.86 -14.26
N ARG A 537 -13.63 34.21 -13.12
CA ARG A 537 -12.65 33.12 -12.99
C ARG A 537 -13.35 31.78 -13.22
N VAL A 538 -12.90 31.00 -14.21
CA VAL A 538 -13.37 29.61 -14.37
C VAL A 538 -12.57 28.72 -13.43
N ILE A 539 -13.29 27.98 -12.59
CA ILE A 539 -12.73 27.15 -11.51
C ILE A 539 -12.94 25.65 -11.74
N GLY A 540 -13.78 25.24 -12.68
CA GLY A 540 -13.99 23.82 -12.97
C GLY A 540 -15.13 23.53 -13.94
N GLY A 541 -15.80 22.39 -13.76
CA GLY A 541 -16.82 21.90 -14.68
C GLY A 541 -17.95 21.13 -14.01
N LEU A 542 -19.04 20.96 -14.77
CA LEU A 542 -20.29 20.28 -14.42
C LEU A 542 -20.58 19.15 -15.42
#